data_AF-R7V372-F1
#
_entry.id   AF-R7V372-F1
#
_cell.length_a   1.000
_cell.length_b   1.000
_cell.length_c   1.000
_cell.angle_alpha   90.00
_cell.angle_beta   90.00
_cell.angle_gamma   90.00
#
_symmetry.space_group_name_H-M   'P 1'
#
loop_
_entity.id
_entity.type
_entity.pdbx_description
1 polymer ?
#
loop_
_entity_poly.entity_id
_entity_poly.type
_entity_poly.pdbx_seq_one_letter_code
_entity_poly.pdbx_strand_id
1 'polypeptide(L)' 'RNYLCELCDKKFLTKGQLQKHQYAVHKANKSVECPICGMSFMDAKTLRNHSELHTRSKSHACDICDHSFV' A
#
# COMPACT_ATOMS: atom_id res chain seq x y z
N ARG A 1 5.01 -2.18 29.35
CA ARG A 1 3.95 -1.19 29.04
C ARG A 1 3.33 -1.60 27.71
N ASN A 2 2.08 -2.04 27.69
CA ASN A 2 1.42 -2.51 26.47
C ASN A 2 0.61 -1.36 25.85
N TYR A 3 0.45 -1.39 24.53
CA TYR A 3 -0.35 -0.43 23.78
C TYR A 3 -1.70 -1.07 23.44
N LEU A 4 -2.78 -0.45 23.89
CA LEU A 4 -4.14 -0.97 23.76
C LEU A 4 -4.88 -0.24 22.65
N CYS A 5 -5.63 -0.98 21.84
CA CYS A 5 -6.58 -0.39 20.91
C CYS A 5 -7.89 -0.10 21.63
N GLU A 6 -8.26 1.18 21.70
CA GLU A 6 -9.49 1.66 22.34
C GLU A 6 -10.77 1.28 21.57
N LEU A 7 -10.63 0.72 20.36
CA LEU A 7 -11.76 0.39 19.47
C LEU A 7 -12.06 -1.11 19.40
N CYS A 8 -11.13 -1.98 19.81
CA CYS A 8 -11.35 -3.44 19.78
C CYS A 8 -10.50 -4.24 20.79
N ASP A 9 -10.02 -3.59 21.86
CA ASP A 9 -9.29 -4.18 23.00
C ASP A 9 -8.01 -5.00 22.64
N LYS A 10 -7.52 -4.89 21.40
CA LYS A 10 -6.29 -5.57 20.98
C LYS A 10 -5.05 -4.96 21.64
N LYS A 11 -4.14 -5.84 22.05
CA LYS A 11 -2.87 -5.49 22.71
C LYS A 11 -1.70 -5.58 21.74
N PHE A 12 -0.84 -4.57 21.76
CA PHE A 12 0.36 -4.48 20.94
C PHE A 12 1.59 -4.18 21.80
N LEU A 13 2.73 -4.69 21.35
CA LEU A 13 4.02 -4.54 22.04
C LEU A 13 4.62 -3.15 21.84
N THR A 14 4.27 -2.46 20.74
CA THR A 14 4.82 -1.15 20.40
C THR A 14 3.74 -0.18 19.92
N LYS A 15 3.98 1.12 20.10
CA LYS A 15 3.10 2.19 19.61
C LYS A 15 2.90 2.13 18.09
N GLY A 16 3.97 1.79 17.35
CA GLY A 16 3.92 1.67 15.89
C GLY A 16 2.99 0.54 15.42
N GLN A 17 2.98 -0.60 16.12
CA GLN A 17 2.04 -1.69 15.82
C GLN A 17 0.59 -1.29 16.11
N LEU A 18 0.33 -0.62 17.24
CA LEU A 18 -1.00 -0.09 17.55
C LEU A 18 -1.48 0.90 16.48
N GLN A 19 -0.63 1.85 16.06
CA GLN A 19 -1.00 2.82 15.03
C GLN A 19 -1.28 2.16 13.68
N LYS A 20 -0.46 1.19 13.26
CA LYS A 20 -0.71 0.40 12.04
C LYS A 20 -2.04 -0.35 12.12
N HIS A 21 -2.34 -0.95 13.27
CA HIS A 21 -3.60 -1.63 13.48
C HIS A 21 -4.80 -0.68 13.42
N GLN A 22 -4.77 0.43 14.16
CA GLN A 22 -5.84 1.42 14.16
C GLN A 22 -6.11 1.97 12.77
N TYR A 23 -5.04 2.21 12.01
CA TYR A 23 -5.11 2.63 10.62
C TYR A 23 -5.77 1.58 9.72
N ALA A 24 -5.32 0.33 9.81
CA ALA A 24 -5.74 -0.72 8.89
C ALA A 24 -7.17 -1.22 9.16
N VAL A 25 -7.57 -1.27 10.43
CA VAL A 25 -8.82 -1.94 10.84
C VAL A 25 -9.92 -0.95 11.15
N HIS A 26 -9.58 0.18 11.75
CA HIS A 26 -10.58 1.13 12.24
C HIS A 26 -10.67 2.41 11.41
N LYS A 27 -9.63 2.73 10.64
CA LYS A 27 -9.59 3.92 9.79
C LYS A 27 -9.83 3.53 8.34
N ALA A 28 -11.11 3.38 7.98
CA ALA A 28 -11.56 3.05 6.62
C ALA A 28 -11.03 3.98 5.50
N ASN A 29 -10.46 5.15 5.83
CA ASN A 29 -10.09 6.20 4.87
C ASN A 29 -8.60 6.50 4.78
N LYS A 30 -7.73 5.53 5.03
CA LYS A 30 -6.30 5.78 4.87
C LYS A 30 -5.57 4.70 4.07
N SER A 31 -6.25 3.69 3.53
CA SER A 31 -5.69 3.01 2.37
C SER A 31 -5.55 4.02 1.23
N VAL A 32 -4.36 4.13 0.67
CA VAL A 32 -4.14 4.84 -0.58
C VAL A 32 -4.36 3.82 -1.69
N GLU A 33 -5.40 4.03 -2.48
CA GLU A 33 -5.74 3.12 -3.56
C GLU A 33 -4.86 3.39 -4.78
N CYS A 34 -4.42 2.32 -5.44
CA CYS A 34 -3.76 2.43 -6.72
C CYS A 34 -4.78 2.79 -7.80
N PRO A 35 -4.62 3.93 -8.50
CA PRO A 35 -5.56 4.35 -9.54
C PRO A 35 -5.54 3.46 -10.79
N ILE A 36 -4.57 2.53 -10.89
CA ILE A 36 -4.40 1.64 -12.05
C ILE A 36 -5.16 0.32 -11.85
N CYS A 37 -5.16 -0.24 -10.64
CA CYS A 37 -5.74 -1.57 -10.37
C CYS A 37 -6.69 -1.64 -9.17
N GLY A 38 -6.91 -0.54 -8.46
CA GLY A 38 -7.79 -0.50 -7.29
C GLY A 38 -7.21 -1.17 -6.03
N MET A 39 -5.93 -1.58 -6.03
CA MET A 39 -5.31 -2.17 -4.84
C MET A 39 -5.10 -1.12 -3.74
N SER A 40 -5.51 -1.46 -2.52
CA SER A 40 -5.41 -0.61 -1.34
C SER A 40 -4.10 -0.81 -0.59
N PHE A 41 -3.34 0.26 -0.33
CA PHE A 41 -2.07 0.21 0.40
C PHE A 41 -2.10 1.03 1.69
N MET A 42 -1.40 0.54 2.72
CA MET A 42 -1.35 1.21 4.03
C MET A 42 -0.51 2.50 4.05
N ASP A 43 0.33 2.73 3.05
CA ASP A 43 1.16 3.93 2.98
C ASP A 43 1.51 4.31 1.53
N ALA A 44 1.74 5.60 1.31
CA ALA A 44 2.02 6.16 -0.01
C ALA A 44 3.36 5.68 -0.59
N LYS A 45 4.34 5.30 0.26
CA LYS A 45 5.63 4.78 -0.21
C LYS A 45 5.44 3.41 -0.86
N THR A 46 4.67 2.54 -0.22
CA THR A 46 4.33 1.22 -0.74
C THR A 46 3.46 1.33 -2.00
N LEU A 47 2.50 2.26 -2.02
CA LEU A 47 1.74 2.56 -3.25
C LEU A 47 2.66 3.05 -4.38
N ARG A 48 3.63 3.92 -4.10
CA ARG A 48 4.55 4.43 -5.12
C ARG A 48 5.38 3.31 -5.73
N ASN A 49 6.01 2.48 -4.89
CA ASN A 49 6.78 1.33 -5.34
C ASN A 49 5.91 0.34 -6.15
N HIS A 50 4.67 0.11 -5.73
CA HIS A 50 3.71 -0.67 -6.49
C HIS A 50 3.36 -0.03 -7.84
N SER A 51 3.15 1.28 -7.88
CA SER A 51 2.79 2.03 -9.09
C SER A 51 3.93 2.01 -10.12
N GLU A 52 5.20 1.97 -9.68
CA GLU A 52 6.35 1.79 -10.56
C GLU A 52 6.33 0.45 -11.30
N LEU A 53 5.76 -0.61 -10.71
CA LEU A 53 5.59 -1.90 -11.39
C LEU A 53 4.59 -1.80 -12.54
N HIS A 54 3.53 -1.00 -12.41
CA HIS A 54 2.61 -0.75 -13.52
C HIS A 54 3.29 0.01 -14.65
N THR A 55 4.09 1.02 -14.35
CA THR A 55 4.86 1.75 -15.37
C THR A 55 5.86 0.84 -16.07
N ARG A 56 6.56 -0.03 -15.33
CA ARG A 56 7.55 -0.98 -15.87
C ARG A 56 6.88 -2.14 -16.62
N SER A 57 5.68 -2.56 -16.18
CA SER A 57 4.85 -3.55 -16.88
C SER A 57 4.18 -2.96 -18.12
N LYS A 58 3.89 -1.65 -18.15
CA LYS A 58 3.33 -0.96 -19.31
C LYS A 58 4.35 -0.80 -20.44
N SER A 59 5.63 -0.97 -20.17
CA SER A 59 6.69 -1.03 -21.18
C SER A 59 6.77 -2.36 -21.97
N HIS A 60 5.82 -3.28 -21.80
CA HIS A 60 5.77 -4.54 -22.57
C HIS A 60 4.62 -4.60 -23.58
N ALA A 61 4.37 -3.52 -24.32
CA ALA A 61 3.65 -3.62 -25.58
C ALA A 61 4.30 -2.71 -26.61
N CYS A 62 5.27 -3.27 -27.33
CA CYS A 62 5.63 -2.77 -28.64
C CYS A 62 5.01 -3.72 -29.66
N ASP A 63 3.81 -3.41 -30.16
CA ASP A 63 3.16 -4.18 -31.24
C ASP A 63 3.78 -3.90 -32.62
N ILE A 64 4.84 -3.06 -32.71
CA ILE A 64 5.38 -2.59 -34.00
C ILE A 64 6.92 -2.60 -34.07
N CYS A 65 7.66 -2.53 -32.96
CA CYS A 65 9.12 -2.33 -33.01
C CYS A 65 9.86 -3.27 -32.05
N ASP A 66 10.76 -4.10 -32.57
CA ASP A 66 11.63 -5.02 -31.82
C ASP A 66 12.76 -4.29 -31.03
N HIS A 67 12.46 -3.14 -30.41
CA HIS A 67 13.40 -2.42 -29.56
C HIS A 67 12.70 -1.94 -28.29
N SER A 68 12.93 -2.68 -27.21
CA SER A 68 12.65 -2.25 -25.85
C SER A 68 13.89 -1.55 -25.30
N PHE A 69 13.83 -0.24 -25.06
CA PHE A 69 14.86 0.47 -24.30
C PHE A 69 14.53 0.45 -22.82
N VAL A 70 15.60 0.31 -22.02
CA VAL A 70 15.62 0.27 -20.55
C VAL A 70 15.46 1.67 -19.97
#